data_AF-A0A317RGV6-F1
#
_entry.id   AF-A0A317RGV6-F1
#
_cell.length_a   1.000
_cell.length_b   1.000
_cell.length_c   1.000
_cell.angle_alpha   90.00
_cell.angle_beta   90.00
_cell.angle_gamma   90.00
#
_symmetry.space_group_name_H-M   'P 1'
#
loop_
_entity.id
_entity.type
_entity.pdbx_description
1 polymer ?
#
loop_
_entity_poly.entity_id
_entity_poly.type
_entity_poly.pdbx_seq_one_letter_code
_entity_poly.pdbx_strand_id
1 'polypeptide(L)'
;MPHHALLRTAATALALAALAACSSTPKPTEEMAVGRATLDRVTAMPEVAQNAPVELQRARDKWMQAQRAMDNKDYKEARRLATEAEADARLAESKAEAVDSARTRRQVQDSIRSLQQEIDYRDRTAGTPVPPAVPPVAPAPAPLR
;
A
#
# COMPACT_ATOMS: atom_id res chain seq x y z
N MET A 1 -40.58 -24.34 -54.10
CA MET A 1 -39.84 -23.09 -53.80
C MET A 1 -39.82 -22.62 -52.32
N PRO A 2 -40.28 -23.35 -51.27
CA PRO A 2 -40.21 -22.86 -49.88
C PRO A 2 -38.87 -23.14 -49.15
N HIS A 3 -38.06 -24.09 -49.62
CA HIS A 3 -36.85 -24.54 -48.91
C HIS A 3 -35.74 -23.48 -48.85
N HIS A 4 -35.61 -22.64 -49.88
CA HIS A 4 -34.62 -21.57 -49.92
C HIS A 4 -34.95 -20.41 -48.97
N ALA A 5 -36.25 -20.17 -48.71
CA ALA A 5 -36.70 -19.20 -47.72
C ALA A 5 -36.39 -19.69 -46.30
N LEU A 6 -36.64 -20.97 -46.02
CA LEU A 6 -36.32 -21.62 -44.74
C LEU A 6 -34.80 -21.67 -44.45
N LEU A 7 -33.98 -21.93 -45.47
CA LEU A 7 -32.51 -21.93 -45.35
C LEU A 7 -31.96 -20.53 -45.04
N ARG A 8 -32.53 -19.48 -45.62
CA ARG A 8 -32.10 -18.08 -45.38
C ARG A 8 -32.48 -17.58 -43.99
N THR A 9 -33.66 -17.95 -43.49
CA THR A 9 -34.10 -17.61 -42.13
C THR A 9 -33.30 -18.37 -41.07
N ALA A 10 -32.92 -19.62 -41.33
CA ALA A 10 -32.07 -20.39 -40.41
C ALA A 10 -30.65 -19.80 -40.32
N ALA A 11 -30.06 -19.39 -41.44
CA ALA A 11 -28.72 -18.79 -41.47
C ALA A 11 -28.65 -17.44 -40.72
N THR A 12 -29.70 -16.61 -40.85
CA THR A 12 -29.78 -15.31 -40.13
C THR A 12 -30.00 -15.50 -38.63
N ALA A 13 -30.83 -16.46 -38.22
CA ALA A 13 -31.02 -16.81 -36.81
C ALA A 13 -29.72 -17.36 -36.18
N LEU A 14 -28.97 -18.20 -36.90
CA LEU A 14 -27.70 -18.75 -36.43
C LEU A 14 -26.62 -17.67 -36.30
N ALA A 15 -26.58 -16.70 -37.22
CA ALA A 15 -25.67 -15.56 -37.14
C ALA A 15 -25.96 -14.66 -35.92
N LEU A 16 -27.24 -14.40 -35.62
CA LEU A 16 -27.65 -13.64 -34.43
C LEU A 16 -27.33 -14.39 -33.13
N ALA A 17 -27.50 -15.71 -33.10
CA ALA A 17 -27.13 -16.55 -31.95
C ALA A 17 -25.60 -16.58 -31.71
N ALA A 18 -24.81 -16.61 -32.78
CA ALA A 18 -23.34 -16.56 -32.69
C ALA A 18 -22.84 -15.22 -32.10
N LEU A 19 -23.51 -14.09 -32.36
CA LEU A 19 -23.18 -12.80 -31.75
C LEU A 19 -23.52 -12.75 -30.26
N ALA A 20 -24.59 -13.41 -29.80
CA ALA A 20 -24.96 -13.47 -28.39
C ALA A 20 -24.02 -14.36 -27.56
N ALA A 21 -23.42 -15.38 -28.17
CA ALA A 21 -22.47 -16.29 -27.51
C ALA A 21 -21.16 -15.59 -27.10
N CYS A 22 -20.71 -14.56 -27.84
CA CYS A 22 -19.55 -13.75 -27.45
C CYS A 22 -19.80 -12.82 -26.24
N SER A 23 -21.02 -12.76 -25.70
CA SER A 23 -21.36 -11.96 -24.50
C SER A 23 -21.61 -12.82 -23.25
N SER A 24 -21.43 -14.14 -23.31
CA SER A 24 -21.52 -14.98 -22.11
C SER A 24 -20.37 -14.63 -21.17
N THR A 25 -20.66 -13.88 -20.10
CA THR A 25 -19.66 -13.55 -19.09
C THR A 25 -19.61 -14.69 -18.08
N PRO A 26 -18.53 -15.50 -18.07
CA PRO A 26 -18.40 -16.56 -17.08
C PRO A 26 -18.36 -15.97 -15.68
N LYS A 27 -18.77 -16.77 -14.69
CA LYS A 27 -18.71 -16.39 -13.27
C LYS A 27 -17.23 -16.09 -12.90
N PRO A 28 -16.91 -14.89 -12.38
CA PRO A 28 -15.53 -14.45 -12.17
C PRO A 28 -14.97 -14.97 -10.83
N THR A 29 -14.86 -16.29 -10.69
CA THR A 29 -14.42 -16.91 -9.44
C THR A 29 -12.96 -16.63 -9.11
N GLU A 30 -12.11 -16.56 -10.13
CA GLU A 30 -10.68 -16.29 -9.98
C GLU A 30 -10.45 -14.86 -9.50
N GLU A 31 -11.07 -13.88 -10.14
CA GLU A 31 -10.92 -12.48 -9.78
C GLU A 31 -11.48 -12.18 -8.38
N MET A 32 -12.59 -12.83 -8.01
CA MET A 32 -13.10 -12.75 -6.63
C MET A 32 -12.11 -13.37 -5.64
N ALA A 33 -11.49 -14.52 -5.94
CA ALA A 33 -10.52 -15.15 -5.06
C ALA A 33 -9.27 -14.26 -4.87
N VAL A 34 -8.73 -13.69 -5.95
CA VAL A 34 -7.57 -12.78 -5.90
C VAL A 34 -7.89 -11.50 -5.15
N GLY A 35 -9.05 -10.88 -5.42
CA GLY A 35 -9.51 -9.68 -4.71
C GLY A 35 -9.67 -9.93 -3.22
N ARG A 36 -10.27 -11.07 -2.82
CA ARG A 36 -10.42 -11.46 -1.42
C ARG A 36 -9.06 -11.64 -0.73
N ALA A 37 -8.18 -12.42 -1.33
CA ALA A 37 -6.86 -12.70 -0.75
C ALA A 37 -6.04 -11.42 -0.57
N THR A 38 -6.10 -10.52 -1.55
CA THR A 38 -5.42 -9.21 -1.46
C THR A 38 -5.99 -8.36 -0.33
N LEU A 39 -7.33 -8.25 -0.23
CA LEU A 39 -7.97 -7.47 0.83
C LEU A 39 -7.72 -8.00 2.23
N ASP A 40 -7.77 -9.32 2.42
CA ASP A 40 -7.50 -9.96 3.71
C ASP A 40 -6.06 -9.69 4.14
N ARG A 41 -5.10 -9.86 3.22
CA ARG A 41 -3.68 -9.59 3.46
C ARG A 41 -3.43 -8.12 3.81
N VAL A 42 -3.95 -7.19 3.01
CA VAL A 42 -3.76 -5.73 3.21
C VAL A 42 -4.48 -5.24 4.47
N THR A 43 -5.66 -5.78 4.78
CA THR A 43 -6.40 -5.44 6.00
C THR A 43 -5.67 -5.90 7.26
N ALA A 44 -4.92 -7.01 7.19
CA ALA A 44 -4.14 -7.51 8.31
C ALA A 44 -2.90 -6.64 8.64
N MET A 45 -2.52 -5.71 7.76
CA MET A 45 -1.37 -4.82 7.93
C MET A 45 -1.74 -3.56 8.74
N PRO A 46 -1.27 -3.40 10.00
CA PRO A 46 -1.65 -2.26 10.84
C PRO A 46 -1.20 -0.90 10.28
N GLU A 47 -0.08 -0.86 9.56
CA GLU A 47 0.47 0.33 8.92
C GLU A 47 -0.42 0.86 7.80
N VAL A 48 -1.17 -0.01 7.11
CA VAL A 48 -2.10 0.42 6.05
C VAL A 48 -3.27 1.19 6.64
N ALA A 49 -3.82 0.72 7.75
CA ALA A 49 -4.90 1.41 8.45
C ALA A 49 -4.50 2.80 8.95
N GLN A 50 -3.21 2.99 9.29
CA GLN A 50 -2.68 4.27 9.78
C GLN A 50 -2.29 5.22 8.64
N ASN A 51 -1.65 4.71 7.59
CA ASN A 51 -1.01 5.53 6.56
C ASN A 51 -1.85 5.67 5.28
N ALA A 52 -2.79 4.76 5.03
CA ALA A 52 -3.65 4.76 3.83
C ALA A 52 -5.12 4.36 4.11
N PRO A 53 -5.79 4.98 5.11
CA PRO A 53 -7.15 4.58 5.51
C PRO A 53 -8.19 4.83 4.41
N VAL A 54 -8.00 5.87 3.59
CA VAL A 54 -8.95 6.24 2.54
C VAL A 54 -8.95 5.21 1.43
N GLU A 55 -7.77 4.81 0.96
CA GLU A 55 -7.61 3.80 -0.08
C GLU A 55 -8.09 2.42 0.39
N LEU A 56 -7.76 2.05 1.63
CA LEU A 56 -8.26 0.82 2.24
C LEU A 56 -9.78 0.79 2.36
N GLN A 57 -10.42 1.92 2.71
CA GLN A 57 -11.86 2.01 2.77
C GLN A 57 -12.51 1.89 1.39
N ARG A 58 -11.95 2.55 0.37
CA ARG A 58 -12.43 2.41 -1.03
C ARG A 58 -12.36 0.95 -1.50
N ALA A 59 -11.28 0.26 -1.19
CA ALA A 59 -11.12 -1.15 -1.51
C ALA A 59 -12.21 -2.01 -0.86
N ARG A 60 -12.50 -1.79 0.44
CA ARG A 60 -13.58 -2.49 1.17
C ARG A 60 -14.96 -2.19 0.60
N ASP A 61 -15.23 -0.93 0.29
CA ASP A 61 -16.53 -0.51 -0.24
C ASP A 61 -16.79 -1.12 -1.62
N LYS A 62 -15.81 -1.13 -2.52
CA LYS A 62 -15.91 -1.79 -3.82
C LYS A 62 -16.03 -3.29 -3.70
N TRP A 63 -15.34 -3.91 -2.75
CA TRP A 63 -15.46 -5.35 -2.50
C TRP A 63 -16.84 -5.76 -2.01
N MET A 64 -17.46 -4.97 -1.14
CA MET A 64 -18.86 -5.19 -0.74
C MET A 64 -19.80 -5.06 -1.93
N GLN A 65 -19.56 -4.10 -2.84
CA GLN A 65 -20.35 -3.98 -4.06
C GLN A 65 -20.11 -5.16 -5.01
N ALA A 66 -18.88 -5.65 -5.13
CA ALA A 66 -18.53 -6.82 -5.93
C ALA A 66 -19.26 -8.08 -5.45
N GLN A 67 -19.32 -8.30 -4.13
CA GLN A 67 -20.08 -9.41 -3.54
C GLN A 67 -21.57 -9.31 -3.88
N ARG A 68 -22.18 -8.13 -3.72
CA ARG A 68 -23.58 -7.92 -4.08
C ARG A 68 -23.84 -8.18 -5.57
N ALA A 69 -22.93 -7.74 -6.44
CA ALA A 69 -23.01 -8.02 -7.88
C ALA A 69 -22.90 -9.53 -8.17
N MET A 70 -22.00 -10.25 -7.48
CA MET A 70 -21.89 -11.71 -7.57
C MET A 70 -23.19 -12.42 -7.16
N ASP A 71 -23.78 -12.00 -6.03
CA ASP A 71 -25.02 -12.57 -5.51
C ASP A 71 -26.20 -12.31 -6.47
N ASN A 72 -26.24 -11.13 -7.08
CA ASN A 72 -27.20 -10.75 -8.11
C ASN A 72 -26.93 -11.39 -9.48
N LYS A 73 -25.86 -12.18 -9.61
CA LYS A 73 -25.38 -12.79 -10.86
C LYS A 73 -25.00 -11.77 -11.94
N ASP A 74 -24.72 -10.52 -11.55
CA ASP A 74 -24.10 -9.53 -12.42
C ASP A 74 -22.58 -9.75 -12.45
N TYR A 75 -22.18 -10.78 -13.20
CA TYR A 75 -20.79 -11.24 -13.28
C TYR A 75 -19.84 -10.24 -13.93
N LYS A 76 -20.35 -9.38 -14.82
CA LYS A 76 -19.55 -8.33 -15.45
C LYS A 76 -19.19 -7.26 -14.42
N GLU A 77 -20.19 -6.80 -13.67
CA GLU A 77 -19.99 -5.77 -12.65
C GLU A 77 -19.20 -6.29 -11.47
N ALA A 78 -19.46 -7.54 -11.04
CA ALA A 78 -18.69 -8.21 -10.01
C ALA A 78 -17.19 -8.26 -10.34
N ARG A 79 -16.84 -8.70 -11.56
CA ARG A 79 -15.44 -8.76 -12.01
C ARG A 79 -14.80 -7.38 -11.96
N ARG A 80 -15.48 -6.36 -12.52
CA ARG A 80 -14.98 -4.98 -12.54
C ARG A 80 -14.70 -4.47 -11.13
N LEU A 81 -15.68 -4.58 -10.24
CA LEU A 81 -15.58 -4.10 -8.86
C LEU A 81 -14.53 -4.88 -8.05
N ALA A 82 -14.38 -6.18 -8.27
CA ALA A 82 -13.35 -6.99 -7.62
C ALA A 82 -11.94 -6.57 -8.04
N THR A 83 -11.71 -6.37 -9.34
CA THR A 83 -10.42 -5.87 -9.85
C THR A 83 -10.12 -4.45 -9.36
N GLU A 84 -11.12 -3.57 -9.30
CA GLU A 84 -10.94 -2.23 -8.74
C GLU A 84 -10.66 -2.24 -7.23
N ALA A 85 -11.33 -3.13 -6.49
CA ALA A 85 -11.07 -3.32 -5.07
C ALA A 85 -9.64 -3.83 -4.81
N GLU A 86 -9.17 -4.78 -5.63
CA GLU A 86 -7.79 -5.27 -5.59
C GLU A 86 -6.80 -4.13 -5.86
N ALA A 87 -7.03 -3.33 -6.90
CA ALA A 87 -6.16 -2.21 -7.26
C ALA A 87 -6.12 -1.16 -6.15
N ASP A 88 -7.26 -0.81 -5.55
CA ASP A 88 -7.32 0.11 -4.42
C ASP A 88 -6.60 -0.46 -3.18
N ALA A 89 -6.69 -1.76 -2.92
CA ALA A 89 -5.96 -2.40 -1.82
C ALA A 89 -4.45 -2.36 -2.03
N ARG A 90 -3.96 -2.65 -3.25
CA ARG A 90 -2.53 -2.51 -3.61
C ARG A 90 -2.06 -1.06 -3.54
N LEU A 91 -2.93 -0.11 -3.90
CA LEU A 91 -2.63 1.31 -3.72
C LEU A 91 -2.47 1.66 -2.24
N ALA A 92 -3.36 1.17 -1.38
CA ALA A 92 -3.27 1.39 0.06
C ALA A 92 -1.96 0.81 0.64
N GLU A 93 -1.62 -0.41 0.24
CA GLU A 93 -0.37 -1.07 0.61
C GLU A 93 0.87 -0.26 0.19
N SER A 94 1.01 0.04 -1.09
CA SER A 94 2.17 0.78 -1.61
C SER A 94 2.33 2.17 -0.98
N LYS A 95 1.21 2.84 -0.66
CA LYS A 95 1.22 4.12 0.04
C LYS A 95 1.72 3.97 1.48
N ALA A 96 1.31 2.92 2.18
CA ALA A 96 1.80 2.63 3.53
C ALA A 96 3.30 2.31 3.51
N GLU A 97 3.76 1.48 2.57
CA GLU A 97 5.17 1.17 2.37
C GLU A 97 6.01 2.41 2.05
N ALA A 98 5.48 3.34 1.25
CA ALA A 98 6.17 4.58 0.91
C ALA A 98 6.38 5.48 2.14
N VAL A 99 5.39 5.55 3.03
CA VAL A 99 5.50 6.29 4.29
C VAL A 99 6.54 5.66 5.21
N ASP A 100 6.52 4.33 5.35
CA ASP A 100 7.48 3.63 6.19
C ASP A 100 8.92 3.74 5.64
N SER A 101 9.08 3.55 4.33
CA SER A 101 10.36 3.74 3.65
C SER A 101 10.90 5.16 3.84
N ALA A 102 10.04 6.19 3.79
CA ALA A 102 10.44 7.56 4.04
C ALA A 102 10.91 7.78 5.49
N ARG A 103 10.25 7.17 6.47
CA ARG A 103 10.65 7.20 7.88
C ARG A 103 12.01 6.54 8.06
N THR A 104 12.19 5.33 7.54
CA THR A 104 13.45 4.58 7.64
C THR A 104 14.61 5.34 6.98
N ARG A 105 14.39 5.94 5.81
CA ARG A 105 15.41 6.80 5.17
C ARG A 105 15.82 7.98 6.06
N ARG A 106 14.87 8.66 6.71
CA ARG A 106 15.18 9.77 7.62
C ARG A 106 15.99 9.29 8.83
N GLN A 107 15.60 8.18 9.45
CA GLN A 107 16.32 7.60 10.57
C GLN A 107 17.78 7.28 10.24
N VAL A 108 18.04 6.71 9.05
CA VAL A 108 19.41 6.44 8.58
C VAL A 108 20.18 7.75 8.37
N GLN A 109 19.58 8.77 7.76
CA GLN A 109 20.23 10.07 7.53
C GLN A 109 20.58 10.78 8.85
N ASP A 110 19.67 10.73 9.82
CA ASP A 110 19.88 11.32 11.15
C ASP A 110 21.00 10.57 11.90
N SER A 111 21.06 9.25 11.75
CA SER A 111 22.13 8.43 12.33
C SER A 111 23.50 8.78 11.73
N ILE A 112 23.59 8.94 10.42
CA ILE A 112 24.81 9.38 9.73
C ILE A 112 25.24 10.78 10.21
N ARG A 113 24.30 11.72 10.32
CA ARG A 113 24.58 13.07 10.79
C ARG A 113 25.12 13.08 12.22
N SER A 114 24.52 12.29 13.11
CA SER A 114 24.98 12.16 14.49
C SER A 114 26.41 11.60 14.57
N LEU A 115 26.73 10.62 13.73
CA LEU A 115 28.09 10.06 13.66
C LEU A 115 29.10 11.09 13.14
N GLN A 116 28.74 11.88 12.13
CA GLN A 116 29.59 12.96 11.62
C GLN A 116 29.84 14.05 12.68
N GLN A 117 28.81 14.43 13.43
CA GLN A 117 28.94 15.40 14.52
C GLN A 117 29.88 14.90 15.64
N GLU A 118 29.83 13.62 15.97
CA GLU A 118 30.73 13.02 16.96
C GLU A 118 32.19 13.01 16.46
N ILE A 119 32.42 12.74 15.17
CA ILE A 119 33.76 12.82 14.55
C ILE A 119 34.27 14.27 14.60
N ASP A 120 33.48 15.24 14.14
CA ASP A 120 33.86 16.66 14.14
C ASP A 120 34.15 17.17 15.57
N TYR A 121 33.36 16.74 16.55
CA TYR A 121 33.57 17.08 17.95
C TYR A 121 34.89 16.49 18.49
N ARG A 122 35.18 15.22 18.20
CA ARG A 122 36.44 14.56 18.57
C ARG A 122 37.64 15.24 17.95
N ASP A 123 37.58 15.58 16.67
CA ASP A 123 38.68 16.26 15.98
C ASP A 123 38.95 17.65 16.58
N ARG A 124 37.90 18.41 16.92
CA ARG A 124 38.05 19.71 17.60
C ARG A 124 38.66 19.57 18.99
N THR A 125 38.19 18.61 19.78
CA THR A 125 38.70 18.38 21.14
C THR A 125 40.12 17.82 21.17
N ALA A 126 40.52 17.03 20.16
CA ALA A 126 41.90 16.58 19.99
C ALA A 126 42.89 17.72 19.68
N GLY A 127 42.41 18.82 19.09
CA GLY A 127 43.20 20.03 18.82
C GLY A 127 43.16 21.10 19.92
N THR A 128 42.36 20.92 20.98
CA THR A 128 42.27 21.90 22.08
C THR A 128 43.23 21.50 23.20
N PRO A 129 44.19 22.34 23.63
CA PRO A 129 45.01 22.01 24.80
C PRO A 129 44.08 21.84 26.00
N VAL A 130 44.10 20.66 26.62
CA VAL A 130 43.42 20.41 27.89
C VAL A 130 43.94 21.48 28.87
N PRO A 131 43.10 22.42 29.35
CA PRO A 131 43.57 23.36 30.36
C PRO A 131 44.03 22.53 31.55
N PRO A 132 45.21 22.80 32.14
CA PRO A 132 45.69 22.03 33.27
C PRO A 132 44.61 22.01 34.33
N ALA A 133 44.33 20.83 34.88
CA ALA A 133 43.43 20.68 36.01
C ALA A 133 43.84 21.70 37.08
N VAL A 134 43.01 22.72 37.29
CA VAL A 134 43.26 23.73 38.31
C VAL A 134 43.24 22.95 39.63
N PRO A 135 44.36 22.89 40.39
CA PRO A 135 44.33 22.22 41.68
C PRO A 135 43.25 22.90 42.54
N PRO A 136 42.55 22.16 43.41
CA PRO A 136 41.61 22.77 44.32
C PRO A 136 42.32 23.90 45.07
N VAL A 137 41.78 25.11 44.96
CA VAL A 137 42.26 26.27 45.72
C VAL A 137 42.25 25.87 47.19
N ALA A 138 43.45 25.76 47.78
CA ALA A 138 43.59 25.51 49.20
C ALA A 138 42.88 26.65 49.95
N PRO A 139 42.09 26.35 51.00
CA PRO A 139 41.44 27.40 51.77
C PRO A 139 42.49 28.32 52.39
N ALA A 140 42.29 29.63 52.24
CA ALA A 140 43.14 30.66 52.81
C ALA A 140 43.26 30.47 54.34
N PRO A 141 44.45 30.68 54.95
CA PRO A 141 44.59 30.57 56.39
C PRO A 141 43.78 31.66 57.09
N ALA A 142 43.01 31.25 58.11
CA ALA A 142 42.27 32.16 58.97
C ALA A 142 43.23 33.12 59.70
N PRO A 143 42.87 34.40 59.89
CA PRO A 143 43.71 35.34 60.62
C PRO A 143 43.79 34.94 62.10
N LEU A 144 45.03 34.86 62.61
CA LEU A 144 45.32 34.68 64.02
C LEU A 144 44.75 35.88 64.80
N ARG A 145 43.85 35.59 65.73
CA ARG A 145 43.32 36.52 66.73
C ARG A 145 43.69 36.04 68.12
#